data_AF-A0A917GMQ0-F1
#
_entry.id   AF-A0A917GMQ0-F1
#
_cell.length_a   1.000
_cell.length_b   1.000
_cell.length_c   1.000
_cell.angle_alpha   90.00
_cell.angle_beta   90.00
_cell.angle_gamma   90.00
#
_symmetry.space_group_name_H-M   'P 1'
#
loop_
_entity.id
_entity.type
_entity.pdbx_description
1 polymer ?
#
loop_
_entity_poly.entity_id
_entity_poly.type
_entity_poly.pdbx_seq_one_letter_code
_entity_poly.pdbx_strand_id
1 'polypeptide(L)'
;MIRAGWHLINPGVRFCLVALAALFLASCTTTTIDQYRQGDTGIEGHESVVILGRRQGAAYETREEFVECVGDRMGNGRDGVNIVPEQLFVDALFPWFEPRTAPMRSDDLEQLMAQPLVPEKISEFGIRYIVWLDGETQRTNEMGSI
;
A
#
# COMPACT_ATOMS: atom_id res chain seq x y z
N MET A 1 -12.22 -47.25 -38.80
CA MET A 1 -10.86 -47.82 -38.99
C MET A 1 -9.86 -46.99 -38.19
N ILE A 2 -9.78 -47.17 -36.85
CA ILE A 2 -8.61 -46.78 -36.03
C ILE A 2 -8.59 -47.73 -34.82
N ARG A 3 -8.00 -48.91 -34.98
CA ARG A 3 -7.74 -49.85 -33.89
C ARG A 3 -6.31 -50.34 -34.09
N ALA A 4 -5.34 -49.58 -33.59
CA ALA A 4 -3.93 -49.90 -33.68
C ALA A 4 -3.19 -49.43 -32.42
N GLY A 5 -2.48 -50.35 -31.76
CA GLY A 5 -1.25 -49.99 -31.01
C GLY A 5 -1.19 -50.21 -29.49
N TRP A 6 -2.20 -50.75 -28.80
CA TRP A 6 -2.20 -50.80 -27.31
C TRP A 6 -1.67 -52.10 -26.65
N HIS A 7 -1.03 -52.99 -27.41
CA HIS A 7 -0.65 -54.34 -26.93
C HIS A 7 0.85 -54.64 -26.74
N LEU A 8 1.77 -53.68 -26.89
CA LEU A 8 3.22 -53.92 -26.75
C LEU A 8 3.95 -53.08 -25.68
N ILE A 9 3.22 -52.41 -24.79
CA ILE A 9 3.84 -51.59 -23.73
C ILE A 9 3.96 -52.44 -22.47
N ASN A 10 5.21 -52.79 -22.11
CA ASN A 10 5.57 -53.58 -20.92
C ASN A 10 4.91 -52.97 -19.65
N PRO A 11 4.28 -53.76 -18.75
CA PRO A 11 3.60 -53.24 -17.56
C PRO A 11 4.44 -52.27 -16.72
N GLY A 12 5.76 -52.45 -16.66
CA GLY A 12 6.67 -51.51 -15.98
C GLY A 12 6.75 -50.12 -16.62
N VAL A 13 6.64 -50.03 -17.95
CA VAL A 13 6.66 -48.75 -18.69
C VAL A 13 5.34 -47.99 -18.51
N ARG A 14 4.21 -48.72 -18.44
CA ARG A 14 2.90 -48.12 -18.08
C ARG A 14 2.92 -47.54 -16.68
N PHE A 15 3.51 -48.25 -15.72
CA PHE A 15 3.61 -47.78 -14.34
C PHE A 15 4.51 -46.54 -14.22
N CYS A 16 5.65 -46.52 -14.93
CA CYS A 16 6.51 -45.34 -15.02
C CYS A 16 5.80 -44.13 -15.65
N LEU A 17 5.06 -44.32 -16.74
CA LEU A 17 4.33 -43.23 -17.39
C LEU A 17 3.25 -42.62 -16.48
N VAL A 18 2.54 -43.46 -15.72
CA VAL A 18 1.54 -43.00 -14.75
C VAL A 18 2.20 -42.27 -13.58
N ALA A 19 3.31 -42.78 -13.05
CA ALA A 19 4.06 -42.13 -11.97
C ALA A 19 4.64 -40.77 -12.42
N LEU A 20 5.17 -40.70 -13.64
CA LEU A 20 5.67 -39.45 -14.23
C LEU A 20 4.55 -38.44 -14.44
N ALA A 21 3.39 -38.88 -14.95
CA ALA A 21 2.21 -38.03 -15.10
C ALA A 21 1.69 -37.49 -13.76
N ALA A 22 1.72 -38.33 -12.70
CA ALA A 22 1.33 -37.92 -11.35
C ALA A 22 2.26 -36.85 -10.75
N LEU A 23 3.57 -36.91 -11.04
CA LEU A 23 4.53 -35.90 -10.62
C LEU A 23 4.27 -34.53 -11.27
N PHE A 24 3.82 -34.50 -12.53
CA PHE A 24 3.48 -33.24 -13.21
C PHE A 24 2.21 -32.57 -12.66
N LEU A 25 1.29 -33.33 -12.05
CA LEU A 25 0.07 -32.79 -11.43
C LEU A 25 0.32 -32.16 -10.04
N ALA A 26 1.50 -32.35 -9.45
CA ALA A 26 1.82 -31.88 -8.09
C ALA A 26 2.36 -30.43 -8.02
N SER A 27 2.45 -29.72 -9.14
CA SER A 27 3.04 -28.37 -9.18
C SER A 27 2.00 -27.25 -9.34
N CYS A 28 1.11 -27.10 -8.35
CA CYS A 28 0.33 -25.86 -8.21
C CYS A 28 1.11 -24.89 -7.32
N THR A 29 1.63 -23.82 -7.90
CA THR A 29 2.09 -22.64 -7.14
C THR A 29 0.99 -21.59 -7.15
N THR A 30 0.73 -20.97 -6.00
CA THR A 30 -0.15 -19.80 -5.90
C THR A 30 0.74 -18.57 -5.82
N THR A 31 0.61 -17.68 -6.79
CA THR A 31 1.32 -16.40 -6.79
C THR A 31 0.32 -15.31 -6.49
N THR A 32 0.49 -14.61 -5.36
CA THR A 32 -0.21 -13.36 -5.09
C THR A 32 0.48 -12.25 -5.89
N ILE A 33 -0.26 -11.60 -6.79
CA ILE A 33 0.23 -10.43 -7.52
C ILE A 33 -0.21 -9.22 -6.72
N ASP A 34 0.70 -8.65 -5.92
CA ASP A 34 0.47 -7.35 -5.31
C ASP A 34 0.51 -6.28 -6.41
N GLN A 35 -0.48 -5.39 -6.40
CA GLN A 35 -0.55 -4.31 -7.37
C GLN A 35 0.59 -3.31 -7.12
N TYR A 36 1.70 -3.50 -7.82
CA TYR A 36 2.80 -2.56 -7.83
C TYR A 36 2.58 -1.50 -8.92
N ARG A 37 2.19 -0.28 -8.50
CA ARG A 37 2.10 0.89 -9.39
C ARG A 37 3.34 1.75 -9.14
N GLN A 38 4.31 1.69 -10.05
CA GLN A 38 5.44 2.60 -10.06
C GLN A 38 5.37 3.47 -11.32
N GLY A 39 5.41 4.78 -11.13
CA GLY A 39 5.45 5.78 -12.18
C GLY A 39 6.16 7.02 -11.65
N ASP A 40 6.64 7.87 -12.56
CA ASP A 40 7.18 9.17 -12.16
C ASP A 40 6.11 9.96 -11.40
N THR A 41 6.45 10.42 -10.21
CA THR A 41 5.57 11.25 -9.39
C THR A 41 5.35 12.62 -10.02
N GLY A 42 6.28 13.05 -10.89
CA GLY A 42 6.27 14.38 -11.51
C GLY A 42 6.45 15.52 -10.51
N ILE A 43 6.95 15.21 -9.29
CA ILE A 43 7.16 16.20 -8.23
C ILE A 43 8.32 17.11 -8.63
N GLU A 44 8.05 18.39 -8.77
CA GLU A 44 9.07 19.39 -9.05
C GLU A 44 9.78 19.84 -7.77
N GLY A 45 10.98 20.44 -7.89
CA GLY A 45 11.79 20.81 -6.72
C GLY A 45 11.18 21.89 -5.81
N HIS A 46 10.11 22.55 -6.24
CA HIS A 46 9.35 23.51 -5.44
C HIS A 46 8.07 22.91 -4.83
N GLU A 47 7.73 21.68 -5.21
CA GLU A 47 6.58 20.96 -4.72
C GLU A 47 6.97 20.11 -3.51
N SER A 48 6.02 19.94 -2.60
CA SER A 48 6.22 19.29 -1.33
C SER A 48 5.18 18.19 -1.11
N VAL A 49 5.54 17.22 -0.27
CA VAL A 49 4.67 16.15 0.20
C VAL A 49 4.52 16.27 1.71
N VAL A 50 3.31 16.08 2.22
CA VAL A 50 3.07 15.89 3.65
C VAL A 50 2.62 14.45 3.90
N ILE A 51 3.16 13.86 4.95
CA ILE A 51 2.81 12.51 5.39
C ILE A 51 2.10 12.64 6.73
N LEU A 52 0.88 12.11 6.83
CA LEU A 52 0.02 12.21 8.00
C LEU A 52 -0.23 10.82 8.58
N GLY A 53 -0.08 10.68 9.89
CA GLY A 53 -0.48 9.46 10.59
C GLY A 53 -1.99 9.41 10.80
N ARG A 54 -2.62 8.24 10.73
CA ARG A 54 -4.01 8.15 11.20
C ARG A 54 -4.05 8.21 12.73
N ARG A 55 -4.73 9.22 13.27
CA ARG A 55 -4.85 9.49 14.72
C ARG A 55 -6.29 9.37 15.27
N GLN A 56 -7.22 8.81 14.51
CA GLN A 56 -8.61 8.62 14.94
C GLN A 56 -8.99 7.15 14.98
N GLY A 57 -9.02 6.61 16.19
CA GLY A 57 -9.50 5.25 16.46
C GLY A 57 -8.71 4.59 17.57
N ALA A 58 -9.41 4.11 18.60
CA ALA A 58 -8.80 3.51 19.80
C ALA A 58 -7.99 2.22 19.53
N ALA A 59 -8.00 1.70 18.30
CA ALA A 59 -7.38 0.44 17.95
C ALA A 59 -5.92 0.59 17.47
N TYR A 60 -5.58 1.66 16.73
CA TYR A 60 -4.24 1.86 16.17
C TYR A 60 -4.01 3.35 15.86
N GLU A 61 -3.20 4.03 16.67
CA GLU A 61 -2.62 5.32 16.30
C GLU A 61 -1.28 5.08 15.61
N THR A 62 -1.08 5.68 14.43
CA THR A 62 0.26 5.67 13.83
C THR A 62 1.15 6.55 14.69
N ARG A 63 2.22 5.99 15.24
CA ARG A 63 3.16 6.74 16.08
C ARG A 63 3.88 7.79 15.25
N GLU A 64 4.05 8.99 15.81
CA GLU A 64 4.75 10.11 15.19
C GLU A 64 6.16 9.72 14.70
N GLU A 65 6.90 8.97 15.53
CA GLU A 65 8.23 8.42 15.19
C GLU A 65 8.24 7.55 13.93
N PHE A 66 7.12 6.90 13.59
CA PHE A 66 7.00 6.12 12.37
C PHE A 66 6.73 7.02 11.15
N VAL A 67 5.87 8.03 11.31
CA VAL A 67 5.62 9.03 10.26
C VAL A 67 6.91 9.78 9.91
N GLU A 68 7.67 10.21 10.94
CA GLU A 68 8.97 10.86 10.79
C GLU A 68 9.96 9.95 10.05
N CYS A 69 10.08 8.68 10.46
CA CYS A 69 10.96 7.72 9.78
C CYS A 69 10.62 7.56 8.29
N VAL A 70 9.34 7.46 7.93
CA VAL A 70 8.92 7.38 6.52
C VAL A 70 9.26 8.67 5.78
N GLY A 71 8.97 9.83 6.38
CA GLY A 71 9.32 11.15 5.85
C GLY A 71 10.82 11.28 5.56
N ASP A 72 11.66 10.94 6.54
CA ASP A 72 13.11 10.94 6.38
C ASP A 72 13.56 10.05 5.22
N ARG A 73 12.99 8.85 5.09
CA ARG A 73 13.35 7.96 3.99
C ARG A 73 12.93 8.48 2.62
N MET A 74 11.83 9.22 2.53
CA MET A 74 11.36 9.84 1.28
C MET A 74 12.11 11.13 0.94
N GLY A 75 12.55 11.89 1.94
CA GLY A 75 13.29 13.14 1.74
C GLY A 75 14.79 12.96 1.52
N ASN A 76 15.36 11.81 1.88
CA ASN A 76 16.78 11.53 1.76
C ASN A 76 17.18 10.95 0.39
N GLY A 77 18.42 11.21 -0.02
CA GLY A 77 19.02 10.65 -1.23
C GLY A 77 19.04 11.63 -2.40
N ARG A 78 19.53 11.17 -3.55
CA ARG A 78 19.71 12.02 -4.74
C ARG A 78 18.38 12.46 -5.37
N ASP A 79 17.36 11.63 -5.21
CA ASP A 79 16.03 11.82 -5.79
C ASP A 79 14.97 12.01 -4.67
N GLY A 80 15.39 12.57 -3.53
CA GLY A 80 14.52 12.84 -2.39
C GLY A 80 13.51 13.94 -2.69
N VAL A 81 12.31 13.82 -2.15
CA VAL A 81 11.23 14.81 -2.29
C VAL A 81 11.21 15.77 -1.09
N ASN A 82 10.71 16.99 -1.28
CA ASN A 82 10.57 17.92 -0.16
C ASN A 82 9.44 17.43 0.77
N ILE A 83 9.77 17.12 2.03
CA ILE A 83 8.80 16.65 3.02
C ILE A 83 8.48 17.78 4.00
N VAL A 84 7.19 18.13 4.11
CA VAL A 84 6.71 19.03 5.17
C VAL A 84 6.47 18.21 6.44
N PRO A 85 7.03 18.60 7.59
CA PRO A 85 6.77 17.92 8.86
C PRO A 85 5.27 17.92 9.22
N GLU A 86 4.76 16.78 9.69
CA GLU A 86 3.35 16.61 10.06
C GLU A 86 2.89 17.69 11.04
N GLN A 87 3.62 17.89 12.13
CA GLN A 87 3.23 18.83 13.18
C GLN A 87 3.17 20.28 12.66
N LEU A 88 4.14 20.68 11.83
CA LEU A 88 4.15 22.01 11.21
C LEU A 88 2.92 22.22 10.30
N PHE A 89 2.56 21.20 9.52
CA PHE A 89 1.41 21.24 8.63
C PHE A 89 0.09 21.30 9.42
N VAL A 90 -0.08 20.44 10.42
CA VAL A 90 -1.28 20.38 11.27
C VAL A 90 -1.49 21.71 12.00
N ASP A 91 -0.43 22.28 12.58
CA ASP A 91 -0.51 23.54 13.32
C ASP A 91 -0.87 24.71 12.40
N ALA A 92 -0.29 24.77 11.19
CA ALA A 92 -0.54 25.83 10.24
C ALA A 92 -1.95 25.76 9.61
N LEU A 93 -2.55 24.57 9.55
CA LEU A 93 -3.90 24.33 9.08
C LEU A 93 -4.89 24.06 10.23
N PHE A 94 -4.61 24.56 11.43
CA PHE A 94 -5.57 24.49 12.52
C PHE A 94 -6.89 25.20 12.14
N PRO A 95 -8.07 24.62 12.40
CA PRO A 95 -8.34 23.35 13.09
C PRO A 95 -8.60 22.16 12.15
N TRP A 96 -8.32 22.28 10.85
CA TRP A 96 -8.85 21.38 9.82
C TRP A 96 -8.18 20.01 9.74
N PHE A 97 -6.92 19.90 10.15
CA PHE A 97 -6.18 18.63 10.19
C PHE A 97 -5.93 18.14 11.62
N GLU A 98 -6.65 18.68 12.61
CA GLU A 98 -6.66 18.10 13.94
C GLU A 98 -7.25 16.69 13.90
N PRO A 99 -6.88 15.81 14.85
CA PRO A 99 -7.30 14.41 14.80
C PRO A 99 -8.82 14.28 14.54
N ARG A 100 -9.69 15.03 15.23
CA ARG A 100 -11.15 14.89 15.11
C ARG A 100 -11.79 15.51 13.87
N THR A 101 -11.06 16.31 13.12
CA THR A 101 -11.58 17.14 12.02
C THR A 101 -10.87 16.86 10.70
N ALA A 102 -9.72 16.18 10.74
CA ALA A 102 -8.96 15.78 9.58
C ALA A 102 -9.82 14.93 8.62
N PRO A 103 -9.79 15.22 7.31
CA PRO A 103 -10.55 14.46 6.32
C PRO A 103 -10.00 13.02 6.23
N MET A 104 -10.89 12.03 6.21
CA MET A 104 -10.53 10.60 6.17
C MET A 104 -10.72 9.97 4.79
N ARG A 105 -11.42 10.67 3.90
CA ARG A 105 -11.75 10.23 2.54
C ARG A 105 -11.47 11.35 1.55
N SER A 106 -11.33 10.99 0.28
CA SER A 106 -11.21 11.95 -0.82
C SER A 106 -12.33 12.99 -0.82
N ASP A 107 -13.55 12.55 -0.54
CA ASP A 107 -14.75 13.39 -0.57
C ASP A 107 -14.76 14.41 0.58
N ASP A 108 -14.18 14.05 1.72
CA ASP A 108 -14.02 14.95 2.87
C ASP A 108 -12.93 15.99 2.57
N LEU A 109 -11.85 15.58 1.87
CA LEU A 109 -10.80 16.49 1.45
C LEU A 109 -11.32 17.51 0.43
N GLU A 110 -12.17 17.10 -0.51
CA GLU A 110 -12.80 18.01 -1.48
C GLU A 110 -13.64 19.09 -0.76
N GLN A 111 -14.46 18.67 0.21
CA GLN A 111 -15.22 19.63 1.04
C GLN A 111 -14.31 20.56 1.82
N LEU A 112 -13.18 20.05 2.30
CA LEU A 112 -12.19 20.85 3.00
C LEU A 112 -11.53 21.89 2.06
N MET A 113 -11.25 21.53 0.80
CA MET A 113 -10.69 22.46 -0.19
C MET A 113 -11.65 23.61 -0.54
N ALA A 114 -12.95 23.46 -0.26
CA ALA A 114 -13.91 24.55 -0.41
C ALA A 114 -13.80 25.64 0.67
N GLN A 115 -13.07 25.38 1.76
CA GLN A 115 -12.82 26.36 2.81
C GLN A 115 -11.75 27.36 2.34
N PRO A 116 -12.01 28.67 2.26
CA PRO A 116 -11.13 29.62 1.56
C PRO A 116 -9.66 29.63 2.01
N LEU A 117 -9.41 29.45 3.31
CA LEU A 117 -8.06 29.55 3.90
C LEU A 117 -7.22 28.28 3.73
N VAL A 118 -7.86 27.14 3.47
CA VAL A 118 -7.18 25.85 3.37
C VAL A 118 -6.38 25.71 2.08
N PRO A 119 -6.93 25.93 0.87
CA PRO A 119 -6.17 25.82 -0.37
C PRO A 119 -5.09 26.90 -0.47
N GLU A 120 -5.29 28.08 0.14
CA GLU A 120 -4.27 29.12 0.24
C GLU A 120 -3.05 28.62 1.02
N LYS A 121 -3.27 28.05 2.21
CA LYS A 121 -2.19 27.49 3.03
C LYS A 121 -1.52 26.27 2.37
N ILE A 122 -2.29 25.37 1.75
CA ILE A 122 -1.75 24.23 1.00
C ILE A 122 -0.83 24.71 -0.14
N SER A 123 -1.24 25.74 -0.86
CA SER A 123 -0.45 26.37 -1.92
C SER A 123 0.81 27.05 -1.37
N GLU A 124 0.71 27.75 -0.22
CA GLU A 124 1.86 28.38 0.45
C GLU A 124 2.96 27.38 0.83
N PHE A 125 2.57 26.18 1.30
CA PHE A 125 3.50 25.07 1.56
C PHE A 125 3.95 24.33 0.28
N GLY A 126 3.37 24.65 -0.88
CA GLY A 126 3.63 23.96 -2.13
C GLY A 126 3.19 22.49 -2.12
N ILE A 127 2.17 22.14 -1.35
CA ILE A 127 1.76 20.74 -1.17
C ILE A 127 1.17 20.20 -2.47
N ARG A 128 1.85 19.21 -3.06
CA ARG A 128 1.39 18.46 -4.22
C ARG A 128 0.69 17.17 -3.85
N TYR A 129 1.14 16.52 -2.78
CA TYR A 129 0.56 15.26 -2.29
C TYR A 129 0.39 15.29 -0.77
N ILE A 130 -0.76 14.78 -0.32
CA ILE A 130 -1.04 14.44 1.09
C ILE A 130 -1.13 12.91 1.15
N VAL A 131 -0.26 12.30 1.95
CA VAL A 131 -0.17 10.84 2.10
C VAL A 131 -0.63 10.45 3.50
N TRP A 132 -1.71 9.67 3.61
CA TRP A 132 -2.13 9.08 4.88
C TRP A 132 -1.46 7.72 5.10
N LEU A 133 -0.78 7.56 6.22
CA LEU A 133 -0.29 6.27 6.68
C LEU A 133 -1.38 5.59 7.51
N ASP A 134 -1.79 4.43 7.01
CA ASP A 134 -2.77 3.53 7.61
C ASP A 134 -2.11 2.17 7.83
N GLY A 135 -2.29 1.60 9.01
CA GLY A 135 -1.93 0.22 9.31
C GLY A 135 -3.16 -0.59 9.72
N GLU A 136 -3.40 -1.70 9.03
CA GLU A 136 -4.37 -2.72 9.46
C GLU A 136 -3.61 -3.97 9.91
N THR A 137 -3.85 -4.44 11.13
CA THR A 137 -3.34 -5.74 11.57
C THR A 137 -4.28 -6.84 11.09
N GLN A 138 -3.87 -7.63 10.09
CA GLN A 138 -4.58 -8.86 9.76
C GLN A 138 -4.09 -9.99 10.67
N ARG A 139 -4.96 -10.50 11.56
CA ARG A 139 -4.68 -11.72 12.33
C ARG A 139 -4.97 -12.94 11.44
N THR A 140 -3.94 -13.54 10.85
CA THR A 140 -4.13 -14.69 9.95
C THR A 140 -4.19 -16.05 10.67
N ASN A 141 -4.12 -16.12 12.02
CA ASN A 141 -4.09 -17.37 12.76
C ASN A 141 -4.94 -17.35 14.05
N GLU A 142 -6.26 -17.27 13.92
CA GLU A 142 -7.15 -17.72 15.01
C GLU A 142 -7.77 -19.09 14.66
N MET A 143 -6.92 -20.07 14.38
CA MET A 143 -7.24 -21.49 14.57
C MET A 143 -6.95 -21.84 16.03
N GLY A 144 -7.79 -21.36 16.93
CA GLY A 144 -7.85 -21.80 18.32
C GLY A 144 -9.25 -22.31 18.60
N SER A 145 -9.51 -23.60 18.39
CA SER A 145 -10.70 -24.22 18.96
C SER A 145 -10.47 -24.37 20.46
N ILE A 146 -11.32 -23.76 21.28
CA ILE A 146 -11.55 -24.23 22.65
C ILE A 146 -12.37 -25.52 22.62
#